data_AF-A0A943JXM2-F1
#
_entry.id   AF-A0A943JXM2-F1
#
_cell.length_a   1.000
_cell.length_b   1.000
_cell.length_c   1.000
_cell.angle_alpha   90.00
_cell.angle_beta   90.00
_cell.angle_gamma   90.00
#
_symmetry.space_group_name_H-M   'P 1'
#
loop_
_entity.id
_entity.type
_entity.pdbx_description
1 polymer ?
#
loop_
_entity_poly.entity_id
_entity_poly.type
_entity_poly.pdbx_seq_one_letter_code
_entity_poly.pdbx_strand_id
1 'polypeptide(L)'
;MRIKQENSKYSDIEFHQKLKEYESKYFKYFWQNYDNYTSNPKLGDVRGKIVVFNDVFASNVGLSYRNTDKQDNYNIDTNWSLYYKWEDIKNHLDKARNGDINKIYINYLSASGGSFPYFVASGQSSPEMSAPRLATGLVGPAFNGWYPDFPRGPLNDILFEGTNILTTSNINNNQGRVGIIVADFPGSGLINSIISKNDFGTSEYISVGGVNYDGDKRVEGLRINIDYNNNYLYLTNRINDPIHAGFNDEFFELKLLDKNRNEKKSIKLNGSDVPSDYKFDYINFTKFDVGDILQIYHKEPFRLNVNGKTQELETELYELTDNGLKSLGLPINNSSIKISGSGGGSFELILDNNKISLANRVGRNFGTRDFIGSGHYIEIEIFSKDYLIKGTSRIYWDMFPINIELNKLENINYEYGDIIRINHKEPQYIDINAPILGEKLTGNVQEYTITELGLKPNM
;
A
#
# COMPACT_ATOMS: atom_id res chain seq x y z
N MET A 1 -10.85 21.23 18.50
CA MET A 1 -11.93 22.13 18.02
C MET A 1 -11.62 23.55 18.47
N ARG A 2 -11.24 24.45 17.55
CA ARG A 2 -11.08 25.88 17.88
C ARG A 2 -12.45 26.51 18.02
N ILE A 3 -12.66 27.28 19.10
CA ILE A 3 -13.87 28.07 19.31
C ILE A 3 -13.45 29.53 19.39
N LYS A 4 -13.95 30.33 18.45
CA LYS A 4 -13.71 31.77 18.36
C LYS A 4 -15.06 32.47 18.21
N GLN A 5 -15.12 33.69 18.73
CA GLN A 5 -16.21 34.61 18.49
C GLN A 5 -15.87 35.49 17.27
N GLU A 6 -16.62 35.38 16.18
CA GLU A 6 -16.35 36.11 14.93
C GLU A 6 -17.04 37.49 14.92
N ASN A 7 -18.35 37.52 14.69
CA ASN A 7 -19.16 38.73 14.73
C ASN A 7 -20.34 38.51 15.68
N SER A 8 -20.28 39.10 16.87
CA SER A 8 -21.27 38.90 17.91
C SER A 8 -21.46 40.17 18.73
N LYS A 9 -22.73 40.44 19.05
CA LYS A 9 -23.16 41.51 19.95
C LYS A 9 -23.06 41.14 21.44
N TYR A 10 -22.76 39.89 21.75
CA TYR A 10 -22.66 39.38 23.12
C TYR A 10 -21.23 39.51 23.65
N SER A 11 -21.10 39.70 24.95
CA SER A 11 -19.80 39.72 25.63
C SER A 11 -19.14 38.35 25.68
N ASP A 12 -17.83 38.32 25.84
CA ASP A 12 -17.06 37.08 26.08
C ASP A 12 -17.57 36.30 27.31
N ILE A 13 -18.13 37.00 28.31
CA ILE A 13 -18.70 36.40 29.53
C ILE A 13 -19.99 35.64 29.19
N GLU A 14 -20.90 36.26 28.44
CA GLU A 14 -22.14 35.59 28.00
C GLU A 14 -21.83 34.41 27.08
N PHE A 15 -20.84 34.55 26.19
CA PHE A 15 -20.38 33.45 25.34
C PHE A 15 -19.81 32.31 26.19
N HIS A 16 -18.97 32.61 27.17
CA HIS A 16 -18.40 31.62 28.09
C HIS A 16 -19.49 30.86 28.85
N GLN A 17 -20.49 31.56 29.40
CA GLN A 17 -21.62 30.94 30.08
C GLN A 17 -22.37 29.96 29.17
N LYS A 18 -22.63 30.38 27.93
CA LYS A 18 -23.30 29.50 26.95
C LYS A 18 -22.44 28.30 26.56
N LEU A 19 -21.14 28.49 26.39
CA LEU A 19 -20.20 27.40 26.11
C LEU A 19 -20.17 26.38 27.27
N LYS A 20 -20.15 26.85 28.53
CA LYS A 20 -20.20 26.00 29.72
C LYS A 20 -21.51 25.22 29.84
N GLU A 21 -22.64 25.81 29.47
CA GLU A 21 -23.93 25.10 29.39
C GLU A 21 -23.85 23.90 28.42
N TYR A 22 -23.29 24.11 27.23
CA TYR A 22 -23.15 23.04 26.24
C TYR A 22 -22.11 21.99 26.62
N GLU A 23 -20.97 22.40 27.17
CA GLU A 23 -19.97 21.49 27.73
C GLU A 23 -20.60 20.58 28.80
N SER A 24 -21.38 21.16 29.72
CA SER A 24 -22.08 20.41 30.77
C SER A 24 -23.13 19.45 30.19
N LYS A 25 -23.93 19.92 29.23
CA LYS A 25 -24.97 19.11 28.57
C LYS A 25 -24.37 17.91 27.82
N TYR A 26 -23.19 18.08 27.25
CA TYR A 26 -22.51 17.06 26.44
C TYR A 26 -21.22 16.55 27.09
N PHE A 27 -21.12 16.59 28.42
CA PHE A 27 -19.87 16.38 29.17
C PHE A 27 -19.13 15.09 28.77
N LYS A 28 -19.88 14.02 28.43
CA LYS A 28 -19.31 12.73 28.02
C LYS A 28 -18.45 12.81 26.75
N TYR A 29 -18.65 13.84 25.92
CA TYR A 29 -17.89 14.06 24.68
C TYR A 29 -16.79 15.09 24.84
N PHE A 30 -16.76 15.92 25.88
CA PHE A 30 -15.73 16.94 26.05
C PHE A 30 -14.60 16.44 26.97
N TRP A 31 -13.36 16.71 26.60
CA TRP A 31 -12.23 16.51 27.52
C TRP A 31 -12.18 17.66 28.52
N GLN A 32 -11.99 17.33 29.80
CA GLN A 32 -12.04 18.28 30.89
C GLN A 32 -10.62 18.58 31.40
N ASN A 33 -10.17 19.81 31.18
CA ASN A 33 -8.89 20.30 31.68
C ASN A 33 -9.07 20.98 33.04
N TYR A 34 -9.52 20.22 34.05
CA TYR A 34 -9.73 20.78 35.39
C TYR A 34 -8.43 21.42 35.92
N ASP A 35 -8.55 22.60 36.52
CA ASP A 35 -7.43 23.36 37.09
C ASP A 35 -6.29 23.71 36.11
N ASN A 36 -6.53 23.63 34.79
CA ASN A 36 -5.50 23.84 33.75
C ASN A 36 -4.24 22.97 33.96
N TYR A 37 -4.43 21.73 34.42
CA TYR A 37 -3.33 20.84 34.80
C TYR A 37 -2.34 20.55 33.65
N THR A 38 -2.77 20.66 32.39
CA THR A 38 -1.91 20.50 31.23
C THR A 38 -2.25 21.46 30.09
N SER A 39 -1.22 21.91 29.38
CA SER A 39 -1.34 22.61 28.10
C SER A 39 -1.10 21.70 26.90
N ASN A 40 -0.75 20.43 27.13
CA ASN A 40 -0.43 19.44 26.09
C ASN A 40 -0.86 18.03 26.58
N PRO A 41 -2.15 17.67 26.44
CA PRO A 41 -2.66 16.40 26.94
C PRO A 41 -2.16 15.22 26.10
N LYS A 42 -2.08 14.02 26.71
CA LYS A 42 -1.70 12.81 25.98
C LYS A 42 -2.91 12.25 25.23
N LEU A 43 -2.64 11.47 24.18
CA LEU A 43 -3.70 10.81 23.40
C LEU A 43 -4.61 9.92 24.28
N GLY A 44 -4.06 9.25 25.29
CA GLY A 44 -4.83 8.44 26.24
C GLY A 44 -5.86 9.24 27.05
N ASP A 45 -5.57 10.51 27.35
CA ASP A 45 -6.45 11.37 28.16
C ASP A 45 -7.66 11.89 27.34
N VAL A 46 -7.47 12.03 26.02
CA VAL A 46 -8.43 12.71 25.12
C VAL A 46 -9.12 11.78 24.14
N ARG A 47 -8.81 10.48 24.15
CA ARG A 47 -9.36 9.50 23.20
C ARG A 47 -10.90 9.48 23.27
N GLY A 48 -11.54 9.66 22.12
CA GLY A 48 -13.01 9.71 22.02
C GLY A 48 -13.63 10.99 22.58
N LYS A 49 -12.83 12.04 22.82
CA LYS A 49 -13.27 13.34 23.36
C LYS A 49 -12.96 14.48 22.41
N ILE A 50 -13.70 15.57 22.57
CA ILE A 50 -13.50 16.87 21.93
C ILE A 50 -12.57 17.67 22.83
N VAL A 51 -11.39 18.00 22.31
CA VAL A 51 -10.48 18.96 22.93
C VAL A 51 -10.82 20.36 22.39
N VAL A 52 -11.24 21.25 23.26
CA VAL A 52 -11.52 22.65 22.92
C VAL A 52 -10.21 23.44 22.89
N PHE A 53 -9.98 24.19 21.82
CA PHE A 53 -9.00 25.27 21.75
C PHE A 53 -9.78 26.58 21.85
N ASN A 54 -9.82 27.16 23.05
CA ASN A 54 -10.60 28.34 23.34
C ASN A 54 -9.85 29.61 22.90
N ASP A 55 -10.51 30.42 22.09
CA ASP A 55 -10.06 31.72 21.60
C ASP A 55 -11.03 32.84 22.02
N VAL A 56 -11.53 32.75 23.25
CA VAL A 56 -12.44 33.73 23.88
C VAL A 56 -11.82 34.18 25.21
N PHE A 57 -11.75 35.49 25.48
CA PHE A 57 -10.91 36.04 26.55
C PHE A 57 -11.37 35.64 27.94
N ALA A 58 -12.68 35.63 28.17
CA ALA A 58 -13.26 35.31 29.47
C ALA A 58 -13.44 33.80 29.72
N SER A 59 -12.91 32.93 28.86
CA SER A 59 -13.16 31.49 28.92
C SER A 59 -11.88 30.68 29.22
N ASN A 60 -12.03 29.70 30.11
CA ASN A 60 -11.00 28.73 30.51
C ASN A 60 -11.35 27.29 30.08
N VAL A 61 -12.30 27.13 29.15
CA VAL A 61 -12.71 25.81 28.66
C VAL A 61 -11.61 25.19 27.80
N GLY A 62 -11.13 24.00 28.17
CA GLY A 62 -10.14 23.24 27.40
C GLY A 62 -8.73 23.84 27.42
N LEU A 63 -8.14 24.01 26.24
CA LEU A 63 -6.80 24.57 26.03
C LEU A 63 -6.89 26.02 25.53
N SER A 64 -5.97 26.87 25.98
CA SER A 64 -5.85 28.22 25.43
C SER A 64 -5.30 28.18 24.00
N TYR A 65 -6.08 28.63 23.03
CA TYR A 65 -5.61 28.83 21.65
C TYR A 65 -4.52 29.92 21.58
N ARG A 66 -4.58 30.90 22.48
CA ARG A 66 -3.66 32.05 22.44
C ARG A 66 -2.22 31.67 22.78
N ASN A 67 -2.05 30.65 23.62
CA ASN A 67 -0.73 30.20 24.09
C ASN A 67 -0.03 29.23 23.12
N THR A 68 -0.65 28.88 22.00
CA THR A 68 -0.03 28.02 20.98
C THR A 68 0.96 28.79 20.10
N ASP A 69 1.97 28.08 19.59
CA ASP A 69 2.88 28.61 18.58
C ASP A 69 2.20 28.56 17.21
N LYS A 70 1.98 29.70 16.56
CA LYS A 70 1.15 29.74 15.35
C LYS A 70 1.66 30.71 14.29
N GLN A 71 1.59 30.26 13.04
CA GLN A 71 1.65 31.10 11.85
C GLN A 71 0.21 31.26 11.35
N ASP A 72 -0.26 32.50 11.22
CA ASP A 72 -1.61 32.82 10.74
C ASP A 72 -1.60 34.11 9.91
N ASN A 73 -0.60 34.23 9.02
CA ASN A 73 -0.53 35.34 8.07
C ASN A 73 -1.60 35.14 6.98
N TYR A 74 -2.85 35.43 7.31
CA TYR A 74 -4.01 35.10 6.47
C TYR A 74 -4.34 36.20 5.45
N ASN A 75 -3.85 37.43 5.63
CA ASN A 75 -4.16 38.56 4.76
C ASN A 75 -2.98 38.84 3.82
N ILE A 76 -3.16 38.63 2.52
CA ILE A 76 -2.16 38.87 1.49
C ILE A 76 -2.65 39.87 0.45
N ASP A 77 -1.75 40.67 -0.10
CA ASP A 77 -2.12 41.82 -0.95
C ASP A 77 -2.34 41.48 -2.42
N THR A 78 -1.65 40.46 -2.94
CA THR A 78 -1.72 40.06 -4.35
C THR A 78 -1.49 38.55 -4.53
N ASN A 79 -1.71 38.03 -5.72
CA ASN A 79 -1.30 36.66 -6.06
C ASN A 79 0.22 36.43 -5.89
N TRP A 80 1.07 37.43 -6.16
CA TRP A 80 2.52 37.30 -5.98
C TRP A 80 2.93 37.17 -4.51
N SER A 81 2.12 37.70 -3.60
CA SER A 81 2.32 37.54 -2.16
C SER A 81 2.16 36.08 -1.68
N LEU A 82 1.63 35.19 -2.53
CA LEU A 82 1.53 33.75 -2.24
C LEU A 82 2.89 33.13 -1.91
N TYR A 83 3.98 33.58 -2.54
CA TYR A 83 5.30 33.02 -2.24
C TYR A 83 5.75 33.36 -0.81
N TYR A 84 5.52 34.58 -0.34
CA TYR A 84 5.84 34.96 1.05
C TYR A 84 4.99 34.19 2.06
N LYS A 85 3.69 33.98 1.75
CA LYS A 85 2.84 33.09 2.55
C LYS A 85 3.43 31.67 2.61
N TRP A 86 3.91 31.15 1.49
CA TRP A 86 4.60 29.86 1.45
C TRP A 86 5.88 29.85 2.29
N GLU A 87 6.69 30.90 2.25
CA GLU A 87 7.89 30.99 3.08
C GLU A 87 7.56 30.97 4.57
N ASP A 88 6.51 31.69 5.00
CA ASP A 88 6.04 31.64 6.38
C ASP A 88 5.60 30.22 6.79
N ILE A 89 4.86 29.53 5.91
CA ILE A 89 4.42 28.15 6.13
C ILE A 89 5.63 27.23 6.27
N LYS A 90 6.57 27.30 5.32
CA LYS A 90 7.79 26.49 5.26
C LYS A 90 8.63 26.68 6.53
N ASN A 91 8.86 27.92 6.93
CA ASN A 91 9.58 28.26 8.16
C ASN A 91 8.89 27.69 9.41
N HIS A 92 7.56 27.69 9.45
CA HIS A 92 6.82 27.16 10.59
C HIS A 92 6.76 25.62 10.61
N LEU A 93 6.81 24.96 9.45
CA LEU A 93 7.05 23.51 9.37
C LEU A 93 8.42 23.15 9.95
N ASP A 94 9.47 23.89 9.58
CA ASP A 94 10.82 23.70 10.11
C ASP A 94 10.89 23.96 11.62
N LYS A 95 10.14 24.97 12.09
CA LYS A 95 10.01 25.27 13.53
C LYS A 95 9.32 24.15 14.29
N ALA A 96 8.25 23.57 13.74
CA ALA A 96 7.58 22.42 14.35
C ALA A 96 8.52 21.21 14.39
N ARG A 97 9.25 20.93 13.30
CA ARG A 97 10.19 19.81 13.20
C ARG A 97 11.28 19.86 14.27
N ASN A 98 11.87 21.04 14.49
CA ASN A 98 13.05 21.21 15.34
C ASN A 98 12.74 21.80 16.73
N GLY A 99 11.51 22.25 16.97
CA GLY A 99 11.12 22.92 18.21
C GLY A 99 10.89 21.99 19.39
N ASP A 100 10.40 22.55 20.51
CA ASP A 100 10.09 21.82 21.74
C ASP A 100 8.95 20.81 21.54
N ILE A 101 9.19 19.54 21.87
CA ILE A 101 8.20 18.45 21.72
C ILE A 101 6.91 18.71 22.52
N ASN A 102 7.00 19.49 23.59
CA ASN A 102 5.89 19.78 24.49
C ASN A 102 5.01 20.95 24.05
N LYS A 103 5.38 21.64 22.95
CA LYS A 103 4.64 22.79 22.44
C LYS A 103 3.70 22.40 21.30
N ILE A 104 2.52 23.01 21.29
CA ILE A 104 1.55 22.89 20.20
C ILE A 104 1.89 23.92 19.12
N TYR A 105 2.20 23.43 17.92
CA TYR A 105 2.43 24.23 16.72
C TYR A 105 1.20 24.17 15.81
N ILE A 106 0.73 25.32 15.33
CA ILE A 106 -0.39 25.44 14.39
C ILE A 106 0.06 26.23 13.16
N ASN A 107 -0.10 25.67 11.97
CA ASN A 107 0.29 26.29 10.72
C ASN A 107 -0.94 26.48 9.82
N TYR A 108 -1.31 27.73 9.54
CA TYR A 108 -2.41 28.04 8.65
C TYR A 108 -1.91 28.16 7.22
N LEU A 109 -2.33 27.25 6.34
CA LEU A 109 -2.04 27.33 4.92
C LEU A 109 -2.94 28.37 4.23
N SER A 110 -4.15 28.55 4.76
CA SER A 110 -5.15 29.49 4.25
C SER A 110 -4.66 30.94 4.23
N ALA A 111 -5.06 31.66 3.19
CA ALA A 111 -4.96 33.11 3.10
C ALA A 111 -6.03 33.67 2.14
N SER A 112 -6.29 34.97 2.25
CA SER A 112 -7.25 35.73 1.45
C SER A 112 -6.85 37.22 1.45
N GLY A 113 -7.68 38.08 0.85
CA GLY A 113 -7.41 39.52 0.72
C GLY A 113 -7.38 39.88 -0.76
N GLY A 114 -6.20 40.22 -1.27
CA GLY A 114 -5.95 40.42 -2.70
C GLY A 114 -5.74 39.14 -3.52
N SER A 115 -5.97 37.97 -2.91
CA SER A 115 -6.02 36.68 -3.61
C SER A 115 -7.22 35.87 -3.11
N PHE A 116 -7.74 35.01 -3.97
CA PHE A 116 -8.85 34.12 -3.61
C PHE A 116 -8.36 32.89 -2.86
N PRO A 117 -9.10 32.39 -1.85
CA PRO A 117 -8.69 31.19 -1.09
C PRO A 117 -8.42 29.96 -1.97
N TYR A 118 -9.21 29.74 -3.04
CA TYR A 118 -8.96 28.63 -3.96
C TYR A 118 -7.59 28.79 -4.65
N PHE A 119 -7.21 30.00 -5.03
CA PHE A 119 -5.93 30.30 -5.67
C PHE A 119 -4.77 30.07 -4.70
N VAL A 120 -4.93 30.49 -3.44
CA VAL A 120 -3.93 30.22 -2.39
C VAL A 120 -3.73 28.71 -2.20
N ALA A 121 -4.83 27.95 -2.13
CA ALA A 121 -4.77 26.52 -1.91
C ALA A 121 -4.18 25.73 -3.09
N SER A 122 -4.46 26.13 -4.34
CA SER A 122 -4.14 25.34 -5.54
C SER A 122 -3.18 25.98 -6.55
N GLY A 123 -3.01 27.30 -6.57
CA GLY A 123 -2.26 28.04 -7.61
C GLY A 123 -2.96 28.07 -8.98
N GLN A 124 -4.20 27.57 -9.06
CA GLN A 124 -4.94 27.45 -10.31
C GLN A 124 -5.58 28.76 -10.73
N SER A 125 -5.68 28.97 -12.04
CA SER A 125 -6.29 30.17 -12.63
C SER A 125 -7.80 30.31 -12.36
N SER A 126 -8.50 29.21 -12.09
CA SER A 126 -9.93 29.18 -11.75
C SER A 126 -10.21 28.12 -10.66
N PRO A 127 -11.38 28.14 -10.00
CA PRO A 127 -11.69 27.22 -8.89
C PRO A 127 -12.04 25.79 -9.34
N GLU A 128 -12.01 25.50 -10.63
CA GLU A 128 -12.32 24.18 -11.17
C GLU A 128 -11.17 23.19 -10.88
N MET A 129 -11.51 21.96 -10.52
CA MET A 129 -10.53 20.93 -10.09
C MET A 129 -9.39 20.70 -11.09
N SER A 130 -9.67 20.81 -12.40
CA SER A 130 -8.71 20.57 -13.48
C SER A 130 -8.15 21.84 -14.11
N ALA A 131 -8.37 23.00 -13.50
CA ALA A 131 -7.88 24.26 -14.03
C ALA A 131 -6.34 24.28 -14.07
N PRO A 132 -5.74 24.86 -15.13
CA PRO A 132 -4.29 25.00 -15.19
C PRO A 132 -3.80 26.01 -14.14
N ARG A 133 -2.55 25.81 -13.70
CA ARG A 133 -1.81 26.79 -12.89
C ARG A 133 -1.72 28.12 -13.62
N LEU A 134 -1.81 29.22 -12.87
CA LEU A 134 -1.60 30.55 -13.43
C LEU A 134 -0.10 30.82 -13.62
N ALA A 135 0.28 31.43 -14.75
CA ALA A 135 1.65 31.91 -14.94
C ALA A 135 1.92 33.17 -14.10
N THR A 136 3.11 33.26 -13.50
CA THR A 136 3.53 34.46 -12.74
C THR A 136 3.92 35.64 -13.64
N GLY A 137 4.09 35.40 -14.94
CA GLY A 137 4.68 36.34 -15.90
C GLY A 137 6.21 36.38 -15.89
N LEU A 138 6.88 35.59 -15.04
CA LEU A 138 8.33 35.48 -14.97
C LEU A 138 8.82 34.26 -15.76
N VAL A 139 9.91 34.41 -16.51
CA VAL A 139 10.48 33.34 -17.37
C VAL A 139 11.99 33.25 -17.19
N GLY A 140 12.53 32.03 -17.12
CA GLY A 140 13.97 31.81 -17.10
C GLY A 140 14.61 31.99 -18.50
N PRO A 141 15.88 32.43 -18.59
CA PRO A 141 16.88 32.50 -17.51
C PRO A 141 16.84 33.79 -16.65
N ALA A 142 16.11 34.83 -17.06
CA ALA A 142 16.14 36.14 -16.42
C ALA A 142 15.73 36.14 -14.93
N PHE A 143 14.84 35.23 -14.54
CA PHE A 143 14.30 35.15 -13.18
C PHE A 143 14.56 33.79 -12.51
N ASN A 144 15.63 33.08 -12.88
CA ASN A 144 15.82 31.68 -12.48
C ASN A 144 15.82 31.46 -10.95
N GLY A 145 16.35 32.43 -10.19
CA GLY A 145 16.40 32.38 -8.72
C GLY A 145 15.12 32.84 -8.01
N TRP A 146 14.12 33.34 -8.74
CA TRP A 146 12.85 33.77 -8.14
C TRP A 146 11.94 32.57 -7.93
N TYR A 147 11.23 32.57 -6.80
CA TYR A 147 10.27 31.53 -6.42
C TYR A 147 10.79 30.11 -6.71
N PRO A 148 11.93 29.70 -6.11
CA PRO A 148 12.59 28.42 -6.42
C PRO A 148 11.70 27.20 -6.15
N ASP A 149 10.73 27.30 -5.23
CA ASP A 149 9.81 26.20 -4.91
C ASP A 149 8.63 26.08 -5.90
N PHE A 150 8.41 27.09 -6.76
CA PHE A 150 7.34 27.06 -7.75
C PHE A 150 7.75 26.25 -8.99
N PRO A 151 6.84 25.49 -9.61
CA PRO A 151 7.14 24.68 -10.78
C PRO A 151 7.50 25.55 -11.98
N ARG A 152 8.31 24.98 -12.88
CA ARG A 152 8.64 25.56 -14.18
C ARG A 152 7.81 24.88 -15.27
N GLY A 153 7.19 25.69 -16.12
CA GLY A 153 6.44 25.23 -17.29
C GLY A 153 7.36 24.84 -18.46
N PRO A 154 6.78 24.35 -19.57
CA PRO A 154 7.53 23.89 -20.74
C PRO A 154 8.41 24.97 -21.38
N LEU A 155 8.08 26.25 -21.19
CA LEU A 155 8.83 27.39 -21.72
C LEU A 155 9.76 28.00 -20.66
N ASN A 156 10.04 27.28 -19.57
CA ASN A 156 10.77 27.76 -18.40
C ASN A 156 10.11 28.98 -17.72
N ASP A 157 8.80 29.13 -17.91
CA ASP A 157 7.95 30.08 -17.21
C ASP A 157 7.68 29.60 -15.78
N ILE A 158 7.67 30.54 -14.83
CA ILE A 158 7.40 30.23 -13.43
C ILE A 158 5.89 30.24 -13.23
N LEU A 159 5.34 29.11 -12.81
CA LEU A 159 3.90 28.93 -12.57
C LEU A 159 3.61 29.03 -11.07
N PHE A 160 2.48 29.64 -10.69
CA PHE A 160 2.04 29.62 -9.30
C PHE A 160 1.75 28.19 -8.84
N GLU A 161 2.10 27.88 -7.58
CA GLU A 161 1.74 26.62 -6.93
C GLU A 161 1.06 26.90 -5.59
N GLY A 162 -0.02 26.18 -5.33
CA GLY A 162 -0.81 26.37 -4.12
C GLY A 162 -0.12 25.87 -2.86
N THR A 163 -0.46 26.46 -1.72
CA THR A 163 0.08 26.11 -0.41
C THR A 163 -0.18 24.65 -0.04
N ASN A 164 -1.28 24.05 -0.49
CA ASN A 164 -1.58 22.64 -0.20
C ASN A 164 -0.57 21.71 -0.90
N ILE A 165 -0.23 21.99 -2.16
CA ILE A 165 0.68 21.19 -2.97
C ILE A 165 2.13 21.39 -2.49
N LEU A 166 2.53 22.64 -2.25
CA LEU A 166 3.85 22.97 -1.72
C LEU A 166 4.09 22.34 -0.35
N THR A 167 3.10 22.41 0.54
CA THR A 167 3.17 21.78 1.87
C THR A 167 3.26 20.25 1.73
N THR A 168 2.46 19.64 0.85
CA THR A 168 2.51 18.19 0.59
C THR A 168 3.91 17.75 0.15
N SER A 169 4.50 18.46 -0.82
CA SER A 169 5.86 18.19 -1.32
C SER A 169 6.91 18.34 -0.23
N ASN A 170 6.89 19.46 0.51
CA ASN A 170 7.82 19.70 1.61
C ASN A 170 7.72 18.62 2.70
N ILE A 171 6.49 18.28 3.10
CA ILE A 171 6.25 17.22 4.07
C ILE A 171 6.82 15.90 3.53
N ASN A 172 6.51 15.49 2.30
CA ASN A 172 7.02 14.22 1.75
C ASN A 172 8.55 14.16 1.73
N ASN A 173 9.22 15.25 1.36
CA ASN A 173 10.68 15.32 1.23
C ASN A 173 11.43 15.48 2.56
N ASN A 174 10.74 15.72 3.67
CA ASN A 174 11.37 15.96 4.97
C ASN A 174 10.84 15.01 6.05
N GLN A 175 11.69 14.64 7.00
CA GLN A 175 11.29 13.81 8.14
C GLN A 175 10.85 14.65 9.34
N GLY A 176 10.13 14.04 10.27
CA GLY A 176 9.73 14.65 11.53
C GLY A 176 8.34 15.29 11.55
N ARG A 177 7.96 15.77 12.72
CA ARG A 177 6.61 16.30 12.99
C ARG A 177 6.34 17.63 12.29
N VAL A 178 5.07 17.88 11.99
CA VAL A 178 4.62 19.07 11.26
C VAL A 178 3.69 19.98 12.07
N GLY A 179 3.28 19.56 13.27
CA GLY A 179 2.26 20.25 14.06
C GLY A 179 0.84 20.07 13.51
N ILE A 180 -0.07 20.95 13.91
CA ILE A 180 -1.45 21.00 13.42
C ILE A 180 -1.46 21.85 12.15
N ILE A 181 -1.83 21.26 11.02
CA ILE A 181 -2.01 21.98 9.76
C ILE A 181 -3.49 22.34 9.59
N VAL A 182 -3.77 23.61 9.30
CA VAL A 182 -5.11 24.12 9.00
C VAL A 182 -5.11 24.62 7.56
N ALA A 183 -5.99 24.07 6.73
CA ALA A 183 -5.98 24.31 5.30
C ALA A 183 -7.39 24.52 4.74
N ASP A 184 -7.47 25.34 3.69
CA ASP A 184 -8.67 25.44 2.85
C ASP A 184 -8.62 24.36 1.77
N PHE A 185 -9.77 23.72 1.52
CA PHE A 185 -9.94 22.67 0.51
C PHE A 185 -8.87 21.56 0.57
N PRO A 186 -8.54 20.99 1.75
CA PRO A 186 -7.52 19.96 1.84
C PRO A 186 -7.94 18.72 1.06
N GLY A 187 -7.17 18.40 0.02
CA GLY A 187 -7.30 17.14 -0.72
C GLY A 187 -6.70 15.97 0.05
N SER A 188 -6.98 14.75 -0.41
CA SER A 188 -6.44 13.52 0.16
C SER A 188 -4.91 13.54 0.26
N GLY A 189 -4.20 14.10 -0.73
CA GLY A 189 -2.74 14.16 -0.68
C GLY A 189 -2.15 14.91 0.48
N LEU A 190 -2.65 16.11 0.75
CA LEU A 190 -2.21 16.89 1.91
C LEU A 190 -2.56 16.17 3.21
N ILE A 191 -3.80 15.69 3.33
CA ILE A 191 -4.27 14.97 4.52
C ILE A 191 -3.38 13.76 4.79
N ASN A 192 -3.13 12.95 3.76
CA ASN A 192 -2.39 11.71 3.88
C ASN A 192 -0.90 11.95 4.18
N SER A 193 -0.30 12.95 3.54
CA SER A 193 1.08 13.35 3.84
C SER A 193 1.24 13.84 5.28
N ILE A 194 0.26 14.55 5.84
CA ILE A 194 0.30 14.94 7.26
C ILE A 194 0.19 13.71 8.16
N ILE A 195 -0.77 12.82 7.87
CA ILE A 195 -1.00 11.62 8.70
C ILE A 195 0.26 10.73 8.69
N SER A 196 0.90 10.56 7.53
CA SER A 196 2.09 9.71 7.36
C SER A 196 3.34 10.17 8.12
N LYS A 197 3.33 11.37 8.71
CA LYS A 197 4.40 11.86 9.61
C LYS A 197 4.23 11.45 11.06
N ASN A 198 3.10 10.84 11.40
CA ASN A 198 2.95 10.23 12.71
C ASN A 198 3.56 8.83 12.67
N ASP A 199 4.34 8.51 13.69
CA ASP A 199 4.81 7.14 13.88
C ASP A 199 3.64 6.29 14.39
N PHE A 200 3.22 5.32 13.59
CA PHE A 200 2.15 4.38 13.94
C PHE A 200 2.68 3.12 14.63
N GLY A 201 4.00 3.03 14.87
CA GLY A 201 4.62 1.86 15.49
C GLY A 201 4.49 0.59 14.64
N THR A 202 4.32 0.72 13.33
CA THR A 202 4.14 -0.42 12.43
C THR A 202 5.49 -1.09 12.20
N SER A 203 5.59 -2.37 12.57
CA SER A 203 6.78 -3.18 12.34
C SER A 203 6.91 -3.66 10.90
N GLU A 204 5.83 -3.61 10.10
CA GLU A 204 5.81 -4.20 8.77
C GLU A 204 5.58 -3.19 7.64
N TYR A 205 6.41 -3.34 6.60
CA TYR A 205 6.39 -2.49 5.43
C TYR A 205 6.90 -3.22 4.19
N ILE A 206 6.46 -2.73 3.04
CA ILE A 206 6.97 -3.06 1.71
C ILE A 206 7.66 -1.81 1.18
N SER A 207 8.95 -1.92 0.89
CA SER A 207 9.77 -0.88 0.27
C SER A 207 9.93 -1.20 -1.22
N VAL A 208 9.56 -0.25 -2.06
CA VAL A 208 9.69 -0.30 -3.52
C VAL A 208 10.88 0.56 -3.92
N GLY A 209 11.97 -0.09 -4.34
CA GLY A 209 13.18 0.57 -4.79
C GLY A 209 13.08 1.05 -6.24
N GLY A 210 13.81 2.12 -6.55
CA GLY A 210 13.82 2.77 -7.86
C GLY A 210 15.22 2.94 -8.47
N VAL A 211 15.27 3.71 -9.56
CA VAL A 211 16.49 4.15 -10.26
C VAL A 211 16.39 5.64 -10.56
N ASN A 212 17.37 6.42 -10.12
CA ASN A 212 17.46 7.86 -10.38
C ASN A 212 18.25 8.19 -11.67
N TYR A 213 18.23 9.46 -12.09
CA TYR A 213 18.94 9.93 -13.30
C TYR A 213 20.47 9.80 -13.23
N ASP A 214 21.06 9.66 -12.04
CA ASP A 214 22.50 9.47 -11.84
C ASP A 214 23.00 8.05 -12.17
N GLY A 215 22.08 7.12 -12.44
CA GLY A 215 22.39 5.69 -12.65
C GLY A 215 22.46 4.90 -11.35
N ASP A 216 21.79 3.74 -11.35
CA ASP A 216 21.65 2.65 -10.36
C ASP A 216 21.97 2.91 -8.87
N LYS A 217 21.78 4.13 -8.36
CA LYS A 217 21.70 4.34 -6.92
C LYS A 217 20.36 3.80 -6.47
N ARG A 218 20.39 2.67 -5.74
CA ARG A 218 19.20 2.13 -5.06
C ARG A 218 18.64 3.20 -4.14
N VAL A 219 17.54 3.82 -4.55
CA VAL A 219 16.76 4.75 -3.74
C VAL A 219 15.43 4.08 -3.44
N GLU A 220 15.02 4.11 -2.17
CA GLU A 220 13.66 3.74 -1.82
C GLU A 220 12.73 4.82 -2.38
N GLY A 221 11.91 4.46 -3.38
CA GLY A 221 11.03 5.39 -4.08
C GLY A 221 9.67 5.52 -3.42
N LEU A 222 9.21 4.44 -2.79
CA LEU A 222 7.90 4.33 -2.16
C LEU A 222 7.95 3.29 -1.04
N ARG A 223 7.34 3.59 0.10
CA ARG A 223 7.09 2.62 1.18
C ARG A 223 5.60 2.46 1.43
N ILE A 224 5.13 1.22 1.46
CA ILE A 224 3.77 0.84 1.87
C ILE A 224 3.87 0.23 3.27
N ASN A 225 3.25 0.86 4.26
CA ASN A 225 3.21 0.41 5.64
C ASN A 225 1.88 -0.26 5.93
N ILE A 226 1.91 -1.24 6.84
CA ILE A 226 0.73 -2.00 7.23
C ILE A 226 0.49 -1.76 8.72
N ASP A 227 -0.62 -1.09 9.04
CA ASP A 227 -1.04 -0.83 10.41
C ASP A 227 -2.09 -1.84 10.85
N TYR A 228 -1.68 -2.86 11.60
CA TYR A 228 -2.58 -3.88 12.18
C TYR A 228 -3.37 -3.38 13.39
N ASN A 229 -3.00 -2.25 14.01
CA ASN A 229 -3.78 -1.70 15.12
C ASN A 229 -5.06 -1.04 14.62
N ASN A 230 -4.99 -0.46 13.42
CA ASN A 230 -6.08 0.28 12.80
C ASN A 230 -6.59 -0.35 11.50
N ASN A 231 -5.97 -1.44 11.05
CA ASN A 231 -6.25 -2.20 9.84
C ASN A 231 -6.27 -1.35 8.56
N TYR A 232 -5.22 -0.57 8.30
CA TYR A 232 -5.06 0.15 7.04
C TYR A 232 -3.65 0.07 6.46
N LEU A 233 -3.59 0.19 5.13
CA LEU A 233 -2.36 0.42 4.38
C LEU A 233 -2.12 1.92 4.24
N TYR A 234 -0.88 2.38 4.36
CA TYR A 234 -0.54 3.79 4.10
C TYR A 234 0.89 3.94 3.55
N LEU A 235 1.06 4.97 2.73
CA LEU A 235 2.30 5.26 2.02
C LEU A 235 3.17 6.25 2.79
N THR A 236 4.47 6.00 2.81
CA THR A 236 5.52 6.91 3.28
C THR A 236 6.69 6.91 2.30
N ASN A 237 7.70 7.74 2.57
CA ASN A 237 8.95 7.81 1.82
C ASN A 237 8.74 7.90 0.29
N ARG A 238 7.85 8.79 -0.13
CA ARG A 238 7.47 9.00 -1.53
C ARG A 238 8.41 10.02 -2.15
N ILE A 239 9.25 9.58 -3.08
CA ILE A 239 10.19 10.47 -3.77
C ILE A 239 9.47 11.39 -4.75
N ASN A 240 10.04 12.57 -4.99
CA ASN A 240 9.54 13.56 -5.95
C ASN A 240 10.28 13.51 -7.29
N ASP A 241 10.70 12.31 -7.70
CA ASP A 241 11.34 12.00 -8.97
C ASP A 241 10.68 10.75 -9.58
N PRO A 242 10.86 10.48 -10.89
CA PRO A 242 10.44 9.22 -11.48
C PRO A 242 11.00 8.02 -10.71
N ILE A 243 10.14 7.02 -10.42
CA ILE A 243 10.55 5.84 -9.67
C ILE A 243 11.63 5.04 -10.42
N HIS A 244 11.65 5.08 -11.74
CA HIS A 244 12.70 4.54 -12.57
C HIS A 244 12.96 5.48 -13.77
N ALA A 245 13.96 6.35 -13.62
CA ALA A 245 14.39 7.25 -14.69
C ALA A 245 14.72 6.47 -15.99
N GLY A 246 14.15 6.91 -17.11
CA GLY A 246 14.37 6.30 -18.43
C GLY A 246 13.56 5.02 -18.71
N PHE A 247 12.69 4.58 -17.81
CA PHE A 247 11.79 3.44 -18.02
C PHE A 247 10.34 3.91 -18.00
N ASN A 248 9.56 3.58 -19.05
CA ASN A 248 8.19 4.11 -19.21
C ASN A 248 7.10 3.06 -19.01
N ASP A 249 7.45 1.78 -18.98
CA ASP A 249 6.49 0.69 -18.86
C ASP A 249 6.14 0.43 -17.39
N GLU A 250 5.21 -0.50 -17.18
CA GLU A 250 4.80 -0.95 -15.85
C GLU A 250 6.00 -1.46 -15.05
N PHE A 251 6.18 -0.87 -13.87
CA PHE A 251 7.33 -1.14 -13.01
C PHE A 251 6.90 -1.84 -11.72
N PHE A 252 5.75 -1.47 -11.17
CA PHE A 252 5.21 -2.01 -9.93
C PHE A 252 3.69 -2.01 -9.94
N GLU A 253 3.08 -3.04 -9.36
CA GLU A 253 1.64 -3.07 -9.09
C GLU A 253 1.38 -3.68 -7.70
N LEU A 254 0.52 -3.05 -6.91
CA LEU A 254 0.01 -3.59 -5.65
C LEU A 254 -1.50 -3.75 -5.78
N LYS A 255 -2.01 -4.93 -5.45
CA LYS A 255 -3.44 -5.20 -5.29
C LYS A 255 -3.74 -5.67 -3.88
N LEU A 256 -4.75 -5.07 -3.27
CA LEU A 256 -5.41 -5.61 -2.09
C LEU A 256 -6.63 -6.40 -2.57
N LEU A 257 -6.64 -7.69 -2.27
CA LEU A 257 -7.72 -8.62 -2.58
C LEU A 257 -8.44 -9.02 -1.28
N ASP A 258 -9.73 -9.30 -1.36
CA ASP A 258 -10.43 -9.93 -0.25
C ASP A 258 -9.98 -11.40 -0.05
N LYS A 259 -10.43 -12.03 1.03
CA LYS A 259 -10.17 -13.46 1.30
C LYS A 259 -10.63 -14.43 0.20
N ASN A 260 -11.50 -13.99 -0.72
CA ASN A 260 -11.97 -14.75 -1.88
C ASN A 260 -11.29 -14.31 -3.18
N ARG A 261 -10.23 -13.50 -3.07
CA ARG A 261 -9.42 -12.93 -4.17
C ARG A 261 -10.12 -11.93 -5.08
N ASN A 262 -11.25 -11.37 -4.66
CA ASN A 262 -11.82 -10.25 -5.39
C ASN A 262 -11.00 -8.99 -5.10
N GLU A 263 -10.68 -8.22 -6.15
CA GLU A 263 -9.95 -6.98 -6.00
C GLU A 263 -10.76 -5.96 -5.17
N LYS A 264 -10.21 -5.56 -4.02
CA LYS A 264 -10.72 -4.42 -3.23
C LYS A 264 -10.14 -3.12 -3.75
N LYS A 265 -8.84 -3.15 -4.08
CA LYS A 265 -8.12 -1.96 -4.53
C LYS A 265 -6.81 -2.32 -5.22
N SER A 266 -6.37 -1.46 -6.13
CA SER A 266 -5.07 -1.60 -6.77
C SER A 266 -4.41 -0.24 -7.03
N ILE A 267 -3.10 -0.27 -7.19
CA ILE A 267 -2.26 0.85 -7.60
C ILE A 267 -1.17 0.30 -8.51
N LYS A 268 -0.96 0.98 -9.64
CA LYS A 268 0.06 0.65 -10.63
C LYS A 268 0.97 1.85 -10.82
N LEU A 269 2.28 1.61 -10.83
CA LEU A 269 3.31 2.58 -11.14
C LEU A 269 4.05 2.15 -12.41
N ASN A 270 4.09 3.05 -13.39
CA ASN A 270 5.05 2.98 -14.47
C ASN A 270 6.40 3.55 -14.00
N GLY A 271 7.51 3.20 -14.66
CA GLY A 271 8.83 3.72 -14.27
C GLY A 271 8.94 5.26 -14.29
N SER A 272 8.22 5.90 -15.21
CA SER A 272 8.22 7.36 -15.35
C SER A 272 7.33 8.07 -14.33
N ASP A 273 6.60 7.32 -13.50
CA ASP A 273 5.72 7.90 -12.50
C ASP A 273 6.48 8.43 -11.30
N VAL A 274 5.98 9.53 -10.75
CA VAL A 274 6.53 10.20 -9.57
C VAL A 274 5.71 9.79 -8.33
N PRO A 275 6.23 8.97 -7.40
CA PRO A 275 5.45 8.44 -6.26
C PRO A 275 4.80 9.49 -5.35
N SER A 276 5.32 10.72 -5.32
CA SER A 276 4.73 11.85 -4.58
C SER A 276 3.44 12.40 -5.21
N ASP A 277 3.10 12.01 -6.44
CA ASP A 277 1.90 12.47 -7.17
C ASP A 277 0.61 12.05 -6.45
N TYR A 278 -0.38 12.94 -6.49
CA TYR A 278 -1.68 12.78 -5.84
C TYR A 278 -2.45 11.56 -6.36
N LYS A 279 -2.18 11.09 -7.59
CA LYS A 279 -2.82 9.88 -8.12
C LYS A 279 -2.59 8.65 -7.25
N PHE A 280 -1.49 8.63 -6.50
CA PHE A 280 -1.13 7.53 -5.62
C PHE A 280 -1.73 7.63 -4.22
N ASP A 281 -2.37 8.75 -3.89
CA ASP A 281 -3.10 8.89 -2.64
C ASP A 281 -4.32 7.98 -2.55
N TYR A 282 -4.78 7.44 -3.67
CA TYR A 282 -5.92 6.53 -3.69
C TYR A 282 -5.70 5.32 -2.77
N ILE A 283 -4.47 4.81 -2.64
CA ILE A 283 -4.18 3.64 -1.79
C ILE A 283 -3.98 4.01 -0.31
N ASN A 284 -3.73 5.27 0.02
CA ASN A 284 -3.50 5.70 1.40
C ASN A 284 -4.73 5.49 2.30
N PHE A 285 -4.50 4.98 3.50
CA PHE A 285 -5.52 4.59 4.50
C PHE A 285 -6.57 3.62 3.96
N THR A 286 -6.18 2.78 3.00
CA THR A 286 -7.05 1.70 2.52
C THR A 286 -7.20 0.68 3.62
N LYS A 287 -8.44 0.50 4.10
CA LYS A 287 -8.76 -0.51 5.10
C LYS A 287 -8.58 -1.91 4.54
N PHE A 288 -8.05 -2.81 5.36
CA PHE A 288 -8.02 -4.24 5.11
C PHE A 288 -8.73 -4.98 6.23
N ASP A 289 -9.09 -6.22 5.96
CA ASP A 289 -9.58 -7.17 6.95
C ASP A 289 -8.55 -8.30 7.11
N VAL A 290 -8.49 -8.92 8.29
CA VAL A 290 -7.64 -10.09 8.50
C VAL A 290 -8.07 -11.21 7.55
N GLY A 291 -7.11 -11.78 6.83
CA GLY A 291 -7.32 -12.75 5.76
C GLY A 291 -7.41 -12.14 4.35
N ASP A 292 -7.40 -10.81 4.22
CA ASP A 292 -7.16 -10.16 2.92
C ASP A 292 -5.75 -10.48 2.40
N ILE A 293 -5.56 -10.35 1.09
CA ILE A 293 -4.33 -10.72 0.40
C ILE A 293 -3.73 -9.51 -0.31
N LEU A 294 -2.45 -9.25 -0.09
CA LEU A 294 -1.64 -8.36 -0.92
C LEU A 294 -1.02 -9.16 -2.07
N GLN A 295 -1.34 -8.79 -3.30
CA GLN A 295 -0.61 -9.21 -4.48
C GLN A 295 0.35 -8.08 -4.88
N ILE A 296 1.63 -8.41 -5.00
CA ILE A 296 2.68 -7.44 -5.31
C ILE A 296 3.37 -7.92 -6.57
N TYR A 297 3.36 -7.09 -7.62
CA TYR A 297 4.15 -7.25 -8.81
C TYR A 297 5.29 -6.22 -8.82
N HIS A 298 6.49 -6.64 -9.18
CA HIS A 298 7.62 -5.75 -9.39
C HIS A 298 8.48 -6.24 -10.56
N LYS A 299 8.72 -5.37 -11.54
CA LYS A 299 9.47 -5.71 -12.76
C LYS A 299 10.91 -6.15 -12.46
N GLU A 300 11.51 -5.53 -11.46
CA GLU A 300 12.87 -5.81 -10.97
C GLU A 300 12.84 -6.25 -9.50
N PRO A 301 12.48 -7.50 -9.18
CA PRO A 301 12.12 -7.91 -7.83
C PRO A 301 13.25 -7.75 -6.79
N PHE A 302 14.51 -7.75 -7.24
CA PHE A 302 15.67 -7.46 -6.39
C PHE A 302 15.68 -6.02 -5.80
N ARG A 303 14.79 -5.13 -6.27
CA ARG A 303 14.54 -3.79 -5.70
C ARG A 303 13.31 -3.74 -4.78
N LEU A 304 12.53 -4.81 -4.73
CA LEU A 304 11.43 -4.95 -3.79
C LEU A 304 11.96 -5.51 -2.47
N ASN A 305 11.51 -4.92 -1.37
CA ASN A 305 11.89 -5.35 -0.04
C ASN A 305 10.66 -5.45 0.87
N VAL A 306 10.52 -6.56 1.58
CA VAL A 306 9.44 -6.80 2.55
C VAL A 306 10.09 -7.00 3.91
N ASN A 307 9.81 -6.11 4.86
CA ASN A 307 10.38 -6.14 6.22
C ASN A 307 11.91 -6.30 6.27
N GLY A 308 12.63 -5.58 5.40
CA GLY A 308 14.08 -5.65 5.30
C GLY A 308 14.61 -6.78 4.41
N LYS A 309 13.77 -7.70 3.93
CA LYS A 309 14.19 -8.83 3.06
C LYS A 309 13.95 -8.51 1.59
N THR A 310 15.00 -8.62 0.77
CA THR A 310 14.89 -8.50 -0.69
C THR A 310 14.13 -9.68 -1.28
N GLN A 311 13.30 -9.40 -2.27
CA GLN A 311 12.51 -10.40 -2.98
C GLN A 311 13.18 -10.80 -4.30
N GLU A 312 12.83 -11.98 -4.81
CA GLU A 312 13.41 -12.53 -6.04
C GLU A 312 12.35 -12.79 -7.13
N LEU A 313 11.07 -12.77 -6.77
CA LEU A 313 9.96 -13.13 -7.64
C LEU A 313 9.28 -11.89 -8.19
N GLU A 314 9.01 -11.87 -9.50
CA GLU A 314 8.28 -10.76 -10.13
C GLU A 314 6.87 -10.59 -9.54
N THR A 315 6.25 -11.64 -9.00
CA THR A 315 4.95 -11.57 -8.32
C THR A 315 4.93 -12.38 -7.05
N GLU A 316 4.40 -11.78 -5.98
CA GLU A 316 4.27 -12.39 -4.67
C GLU A 316 2.91 -12.14 -4.06
N LEU A 317 2.50 -13.04 -3.17
CA LEU A 317 1.24 -12.98 -2.45
C LEU A 317 1.51 -13.03 -0.95
N TYR A 318 0.85 -12.15 -0.20
CA TYR A 318 0.94 -12.11 1.26
C TYR A 318 -0.45 -12.03 1.87
N GLU A 319 -0.76 -12.93 2.80
CA GLU A 319 -1.95 -12.86 3.64
C GLU A 319 -1.70 -11.90 4.80
N LEU A 320 -2.63 -10.99 5.02
CA LEU A 320 -2.65 -10.07 6.16
C LEU A 320 -3.23 -10.82 7.37
N THR A 321 -2.38 -11.21 8.31
CA THR A 321 -2.79 -11.97 9.51
C THR A 321 -2.69 -11.12 10.76
N ASP A 322 -3.30 -11.55 11.87
CA ASP A 322 -3.12 -10.92 13.19
C ASP A 322 -1.65 -10.89 13.65
N ASN A 323 -0.79 -11.73 13.08
CA ASN A 323 0.63 -11.85 13.42
C ASN A 323 1.56 -11.23 12.37
N GLY A 324 1.01 -10.49 11.40
CA GLY A 324 1.79 -9.88 10.33
C GLY A 324 1.60 -10.52 8.96
N LEU A 325 2.48 -10.14 8.02
CA LEU A 325 2.48 -10.61 6.65
C LEU A 325 2.94 -12.05 6.61
N LYS A 326 2.04 -12.92 6.16
CA LYS A 326 2.35 -14.31 5.88
C LYS A 326 2.49 -14.48 4.38
N SER A 327 3.72 -14.71 3.92
CA SER A 327 3.97 -15.06 2.52
C SER A 327 3.16 -16.31 2.17
N LEU A 328 2.40 -16.23 1.09
CA LEU A 328 1.58 -17.31 0.57
C LEU A 328 2.31 -18.11 -0.51
N GLY A 329 3.50 -17.70 -0.95
CA GLY A 329 4.21 -18.37 -2.04
C GLY A 329 3.70 -17.97 -3.43
N LEU A 330 4.23 -18.63 -4.45
CA LEU A 330 3.93 -18.34 -5.87
C LEU A 330 2.51 -18.81 -6.25
N PRO A 331 1.89 -18.18 -7.26
CA PRO A 331 0.75 -18.77 -7.97
C PRO A 331 1.12 -20.15 -8.54
N ILE A 332 0.18 -21.10 -8.55
CA ILE A 332 0.40 -22.48 -9.04
C ILE A 332 0.95 -22.61 -10.47
N ASN A 333 0.90 -21.55 -11.29
CA ASN A 333 1.43 -21.52 -12.65
C ASN A 333 2.91 -21.93 -12.66
N ASN A 334 3.21 -23.02 -13.39
CA ASN A 334 4.51 -23.73 -13.45
C ASN A 334 4.78 -24.76 -12.34
N SER A 335 3.76 -25.19 -11.59
CA SER A 335 3.90 -26.37 -10.72
C SER A 335 3.90 -27.64 -11.57
N SER A 336 4.76 -28.59 -11.21
CA SER A 336 4.75 -29.91 -11.87
C SER A 336 4.89 -31.08 -10.90
N ILE A 337 4.30 -32.21 -11.30
CA ILE A 337 4.54 -33.50 -10.65
C ILE A 337 5.21 -34.40 -11.67
N LYS A 338 6.47 -34.72 -11.44
CA LYS A 338 7.20 -35.71 -12.24
C LYS A 338 6.94 -37.09 -11.69
N ILE A 339 6.50 -37.98 -12.57
CA ILE A 339 6.15 -39.36 -12.24
C ILE A 339 7.01 -40.26 -13.11
N SER A 340 7.85 -41.06 -12.46
CA SER A 340 8.82 -41.95 -13.11
C SER A 340 8.62 -43.38 -12.62
N GLY A 341 9.29 -44.34 -13.22
CA GLY A 341 9.39 -45.69 -12.66
C GLY A 341 10.79 -46.28 -12.78
N SER A 342 11.00 -47.42 -12.12
CA SER A 342 12.29 -48.14 -12.07
C SER A 342 12.84 -48.55 -13.44
N GLY A 343 11.98 -48.73 -14.46
CA GLY A 343 12.34 -48.99 -15.86
C GLY A 343 12.79 -47.75 -16.65
N GLY A 344 12.71 -46.56 -16.06
CA GLY A 344 13.14 -45.29 -16.66
C GLY A 344 12.11 -44.60 -17.55
N GLY A 345 10.89 -45.12 -17.65
CA GLY A 345 9.74 -44.38 -18.19
C GLY A 345 9.35 -43.25 -17.24
N SER A 346 9.07 -42.06 -17.79
CA SER A 346 8.64 -40.89 -17.00
C SER A 346 7.76 -39.94 -17.80
N PHE A 347 7.04 -39.07 -17.11
CA PHE A 347 6.32 -37.92 -17.63
C PHE A 347 6.09 -36.88 -16.52
N GLU A 348 5.61 -35.70 -16.88
CA GLU A 348 5.25 -34.64 -15.94
C GLU A 348 3.81 -34.20 -16.13
N LEU A 349 3.08 -34.07 -15.03
CA LEU A 349 1.84 -33.29 -14.96
C LEU A 349 2.23 -31.83 -14.75
N ILE A 350 1.89 -30.94 -15.68
CA ILE A 350 2.10 -29.50 -15.56
C ILE A 350 0.78 -28.84 -15.19
N LEU A 351 0.79 -28.04 -14.12
CA LEU A 351 -0.33 -27.21 -13.72
C LEU A 351 -0.02 -25.77 -14.10
N ASP A 352 -0.72 -25.27 -15.11
CA ASP A 352 -0.55 -23.92 -15.61
C ASP A 352 -1.84 -23.39 -16.21
N ASN A 353 -2.13 -22.11 -15.99
CA ASN A 353 -3.29 -21.41 -16.55
C ASN A 353 -4.62 -22.17 -16.35
N ASN A 354 -4.89 -22.61 -15.11
CA ASN A 354 -6.07 -23.41 -14.71
C ASN A 354 -6.24 -24.74 -15.47
N LYS A 355 -5.14 -25.27 -16.02
CA LYS A 355 -5.15 -26.46 -16.84
C LYS A 355 -4.04 -27.43 -16.43
N ILE A 356 -4.37 -28.72 -16.47
CA ILE A 356 -3.43 -29.82 -16.34
C ILE A 356 -3.07 -30.29 -17.74
N SER A 357 -1.78 -30.33 -18.04
CA SER A 357 -1.22 -30.85 -19.29
C SER A 357 -0.11 -31.85 -19.02
N LEU A 358 0.27 -32.65 -20.02
CA LEU A 358 1.38 -33.58 -19.89
C LEU A 358 2.60 -33.10 -20.68
N ALA A 359 3.76 -33.16 -20.05
CA ALA A 359 5.04 -32.84 -20.66
C ALA A 359 6.09 -33.92 -20.43
N ASN A 360 7.25 -33.77 -21.07
CA ASN A 360 8.49 -34.52 -20.75
C ASN A 360 8.35 -36.05 -20.74
N ARG A 361 7.56 -36.61 -21.67
CA ARG A 361 7.28 -38.05 -21.78
C ARG A 361 8.49 -38.82 -22.34
N VAL A 362 8.98 -39.81 -21.61
CA VAL A 362 10.14 -40.65 -21.98
C VAL A 362 9.70 -42.05 -22.43
N GLY A 363 9.98 -42.45 -23.66
CA GLY A 363 9.56 -43.73 -24.24
C GLY A 363 10.28 -44.99 -23.72
N ARG A 364 10.16 -45.29 -22.42
CA ARG A 364 10.64 -46.53 -21.77
C ARG A 364 9.54 -47.14 -20.90
N ASN A 365 9.68 -48.40 -20.52
CA ASN A 365 8.76 -49.04 -19.57
C ASN A 365 8.86 -48.35 -18.20
N PHE A 366 7.75 -48.27 -17.47
CA PHE A 366 7.76 -47.76 -16.11
C PHE A 366 8.42 -48.74 -15.13
N GLY A 367 8.17 -50.04 -15.24
CA GLY A 367 8.82 -51.05 -14.40
C GLY A 367 9.90 -51.86 -15.12
N THR A 368 10.79 -52.49 -14.36
CA THR A 368 11.69 -53.52 -14.90
C THR A 368 10.93 -54.83 -15.15
N ARG A 369 11.51 -55.73 -15.96
CA ARG A 369 10.92 -57.07 -16.21
C ARG A 369 10.78 -57.93 -14.95
N ASP A 370 11.48 -57.57 -13.88
CA ASP A 370 11.47 -58.27 -12.60
C ASP A 370 10.35 -57.78 -11.66
N PHE A 371 9.47 -56.89 -12.11
CA PHE A 371 8.33 -56.43 -11.32
C PHE A 371 7.30 -57.56 -11.15
N ILE A 372 7.22 -58.12 -9.95
CA ILE A 372 6.25 -59.17 -9.58
C ILE A 372 5.06 -58.49 -8.87
N GLY A 373 4.09 -58.01 -9.64
CA GLY A 373 2.89 -57.40 -9.08
C GLY A 373 1.69 -57.52 -10.02
N SER A 374 0.53 -57.88 -9.47
CA SER A 374 -0.75 -57.86 -10.19
C SER A 374 -1.40 -56.48 -10.09
N GLY A 375 -1.95 -55.97 -11.21
CA GLY A 375 -2.68 -54.71 -11.27
C GLY A 375 -1.88 -53.53 -11.84
N HIS A 376 -2.39 -52.31 -11.65
CA HIS A 376 -1.75 -51.10 -12.15
C HIS A 376 -0.51 -50.75 -11.33
N TYR A 377 0.56 -50.37 -12.03
CA TYR A 377 1.83 -49.90 -11.46
C TYR A 377 1.70 -48.45 -10.97
N ILE A 378 0.96 -47.62 -11.71
CA ILE A 378 0.59 -46.25 -11.36
C ILE A 378 -0.89 -46.05 -11.66
N GLU A 379 -1.62 -45.41 -10.75
CA GLU A 379 -2.98 -44.92 -10.97
C GLU A 379 -3.04 -43.45 -10.54
N ILE A 380 -3.57 -42.60 -11.42
CA ILE A 380 -3.72 -41.16 -11.18
C ILE A 380 -5.18 -40.82 -11.35
N GLU A 381 -5.72 -40.09 -10.38
CA GLU A 381 -7.09 -39.62 -10.37
C GLU A 381 -7.11 -38.12 -10.07
N ILE A 382 -7.87 -37.37 -10.87
CA ILE A 382 -8.11 -35.94 -10.65
C ILE A 382 -9.57 -35.80 -10.27
N PHE A 383 -9.84 -35.25 -9.09
CA PHE A 383 -11.17 -35.01 -8.56
C PHE A 383 -11.48 -33.52 -8.50
N SER A 384 -12.77 -33.17 -8.60
CA SER A 384 -13.23 -31.88 -8.13
C SER A 384 -13.10 -31.78 -6.61
N LYS A 385 -13.20 -30.56 -6.06
CA LYS A 385 -13.32 -30.33 -4.60
C LYS A 385 -14.46 -31.11 -3.92
N ASP A 386 -15.47 -31.51 -4.68
CA ASP A 386 -16.62 -32.31 -4.24
C ASP A 386 -16.45 -33.82 -4.55
N TYR A 387 -15.21 -34.25 -4.83
CA TYR A 387 -14.83 -35.64 -5.13
C TYR A 387 -15.46 -36.25 -6.40
N LEU A 388 -15.87 -35.43 -7.38
CA LEU A 388 -16.28 -35.92 -8.71
C LEU A 388 -15.06 -36.17 -9.59
N ILE A 389 -14.96 -37.33 -10.24
CA ILE A 389 -13.83 -37.67 -11.12
C ILE A 389 -13.84 -36.78 -12.37
N LYS A 390 -12.74 -36.05 -12.59
CA LYS A 390 -12.47 -35.21 -13.76
C LYS A 390 -11.54 -35.90 -14.76
N GLY A 391 -10.66 -36.79 -14.28
CA GLY A 391 -9.79 -37.59 -15.12
C GLY A 391 -9.18 -38.77 -14.35
N THR A 392 -8.92 -39.86 -15.06
CA THR A 392 -8.26 -41.04 -14.48
C THR A 392 -7.37 -41.72 -15.52
N SER A 393 -6.19 -42.16 -15.10
CA SER A 393 -5.30 -42.97 -15.92
C SER A 393 -4.68 -44.08 -15.10
N ARG A 394 -4.59 -45.26 -15.70
CA ARG A 394 -4.10 -46.49 -15.09
C ARG A 394 -2.99 -47.06 -15.96
N ILE A 395 -1.81 -47.16 -15.40
CA ILE A 395 -0.57 -47.45 -16.12
C ILE A 395 -0.01 -48.75 -15.57
N TYR A 396 0.22 -49.72 -16.45
CA TYR A 396 0.88 -50.98 -16.13
C TYR A 396 2.40 -50.84 -16.26
N TRP A 397 3.14 -51.72 -15.60
CA TRP A 397 4.60 -51.67 -15.52
C TRP A 397 5.28 -51.79 -16.90
N ASP A 398 4.65 -52.49 -17.84
CA ASP A 398 5.13 -52.76 -19.21
C ASP A 398 4.67 -51.72 -20.24
N MET A 399 3.93 -50.69 -19.81
CA MET A 399 3.48 -49.61 -20.68
C MET A 399 4.54 -48.53 -20.87
N PHE A 400 4.52 -47.90 -22.04
CA PHE A 400 5.27 -46.69 -22.34
C PHE A 400 4.48 -45.41 -22.00
N PRO A 401 5.12 -44.32 -21.54
CA PRO A 401 4.48 -43.01 -21.33
C PRO A 401 3.85 -42.36 -22.57
N ILE A 402 4.10 -42.91 -23.75
CA ILE A 402 3.51 -42.45 -25.03
C ILE A 402 2.13 -43.12 -25.27
N ASN A 403 1.68 -44.01 -24.37
CA ASN A 403 0.41 -44.70 -24.49
C ASN A 403 -0.79 -43.74 -24.39
N ILE A 404 -1.85 -44.03 -25.17
CA ILE A 404 -3.09 -43.25 -25.21
C ILE A 404 -3.80 -43.15 -23.85
N GLU A 405 -3.57 -44.11 -22.95
CA GLU A 405 -4.14 -44.09 -21.60
C GLU A 405 -3.75 -42.85 -20.80
N LEU A 406 -2.55 -42.29 -21.02
CA LEU A 406 -2.12 -41.05 -20.35
C LEU A 406 -2.85 -39.82 -20.88
N ASN A 407 -3.31 -39.83 -22.14
CA ASN A 407 -4.01 -38.69 -22.73
C ASN A 407 -5.34 -38.37 -22.04
N LYS A 408 -5.85 -39.28 -21.19
CA LYS A 408 -7.01 -39.03 -20.30
C LYS A 408 -6.74 -37.97 -19.24
N LEU A 409 -5.48 -37.65 -18.96
CA LEU A 409 -5.07 -36.58 -18.03
C LEU A 409 -4.72 -35.27 -18.75
N GLU A 410 -4.70 -35.28 -20.09
CA GLU A 410 -4.34 -34.12 -20.90
C GLU A 410 -5.49 -33.12 -20.97
N ASN A 411 -5.17 -31.84 -20.86
CA ASN A 411 -6.10 -30.73 -21.04
C ASN A 411 -7.29 -30.69 -20.06
N ILE A 412 -7.11 -31.18 -18.83
CA ILE A 412 -8.14 -31.08 -17.79
C ILE A 412 -8.10 -29.69 -17.18
N ASN A 413 -9.22 -28.96 -17.22
CA ASN A 413 -9.35 -27.72 -16.46
C ASN A 413 -9.43 -28.07 -14.97
N TYR A 414 -8.65 -27.42 -14.13
CA TYR A 414 -8.75 -27.55 -12.67
C TYR A 414 -9.32 -26.28 -12.05
N GLU A 415 -9.90 -26.43 -10.87
CA GLU A 415 -10.26 -25.33 -9.97
C GLU A 415 -9.47 -25.48 -8.67
N TYR A 416 -9.29 -24.38 -7.94
CA TYR A 416 -8.71 -24.47 -6.60
C TYR A 416 -9.63 -25.25 -5.66
N GLY A 417 -9.03 -26.19 -4.92
CA GLY A 417 -9.74 -27.20 -4.14
C GLY A 417 -9.86 -28.57 -4.82
N ASP A 418 -9.63 -28.66 -6.13
CA ASP A 418 -9.52 -29.94 -6.82
C ASP A 418 -8.38 -30.79 -6.25
N ILE A 419 -8.45 -32.11 -6.43
CA ILE A 419 -7.53 -33.06 -5.79
C ILE A 419 -6.84 -33.90 -6.85
N ILE A 420 -5.51 -34.02 -6.79
CA ILE A 420 -4.72 -35.00 -7.54
C ILE A 420 -4.34 -36.13 -6.59
N ARG A 421 -4.84 -37.33 -6.85
CA ARG A 421 -4.43 -38.56 -6.18
C ARG A 421 -3.51 -39.36 -7.09
N ILE A 422 -2.38 -39.79 -6.54
CA ILE A 422 -1.39 -40.64 -7.23
C ILE A 422 -1.17 -41.88 -6.37
N ASN A 423 -1.53 -43.04 -6.91
CA ASN A 423 -1.20 -44.34 -6.34
C ASN A 423 -0.05 -44.95 -7.14
N HIS A 424 1.13 -45.02 -6.54
CA HIS A 424 2.35 -45.49 -7.17
C HIS A 424 2.93 -46.65 -6.34
N LYS A 425 3.21 -47.79 -6.98
CA LYS A 425 3.75 -48.97 -6.28
C LYS A 425 5.16 -48.77 -5.72
N GLU A 426 5.90 -47.84 -6.30
CA GLU A 426 7.24 -47.41 -5.90
C GLU A 426 7.28 -45.87 -5.68
N PRO A 427 6.66 -45.33 -4.61
CA PRO A 427 6.42 -43.90 -4.43
C PRO A 427 7.70 -43.04 -4.38
N GLN A 428 8.87 -43.68 -4.20
CA GLN A 428 10.17 -43.01 -4.33
C GLN A 428 10.41 -42.41 -5.73
N TYR A 429 9.64 -42.76 -6.76
CA TYR A 429 9.76 -42.20 -8.11
C TYR A 429 8.79 -41.06 -8.45
N ILE A 430 8.14 -40.47 -7.43
CA ILE A 430 7.37 -39.22 -7.55
C ILE A 430 8.21 -38.05 -7.06
N ASP A 431 8.37 -37.02 -7.89
CA ASP A 431 9.02 -35.76 -7.53
C ASP A 431 8.06 -34.58 -7.76
N ILE A 432 7.93 -33.70 -6.77
CA ILE A 432 7.00 -32.56 -6.81
C ILE A 432 7.80 -31.27 -6.89
N ASN A 433 7.59 -30.53 -7.97
CA ASN A 433 8.16 -29.21 -8.19
C ASN A 433 7.04 -28.18 -8.09
N ALA A 434 6.66 -27.82 -6.85
CA ALA A 434 5.66 -26.80 -6.57
C ALA A 434 6.14 -25.92 -5.39
N PRO A 435 5.92 -24.60 -5.42
CA PRO A 435 6.28 -23.69 -4.33
C PRO A 435 5.34 -23.93 -3.14
N ILE A 436 5.90 -23.98 -1.92
CA ILE A 436 5.26 -24.31 -0.63
C ILE A 436 4.63 -25.72 -0.54
N LEU A 437 5.24 -26.56 0.32
CA LEU A 437 4.82 -27.92 0.73
C LEU A 437 5.04 -29.05 -0.29
N GLY A 438 6.21 -29.06 -0.94
CA GLY A 438 6.78 -30.26 -1.57
C GLY A 438 7.21 -31.36 -0.58
N GLU A 439 6.47 -31.62 0.50
CA GLU A 439 6.69 -32.84 1.28
C GLU A 439 6.10 -34.02 0.50
N LYS A 440 6.99 -34.77 -0.13
CA LYS A 440 6.69 -36.08 -0.69
C LYS A 440 6.10 -36.97 0.40
N LEU A 441 4.85 -37.39 0.21
CA LEU A 441 4.23 -38.38 1.09
C LEU A 441 4.97 -39.73 0.95
N THR A 442 5.17 -40.43 2.06
CA THR A 442 5.95 -41.68 2.10
C THR A 442 5.13 -42.92 1.72
N GLY A 443 3.82 -42.77 1.53
CA GLY A 443 2.90 -43.83 1.16
C GLY A 443 2.78 -44.04 -0.35
N ASN A 444 2.27 -45.22 -0.72
CA ASN A 444 1.96 -45.55 -2.12
C ASN A 444 0.87 -44.63 -2.69
N VAL A 445 -0.11 -44.24 -1.86
CA VAL A 445 -1.14 -43.28 -2.22
C VAL A 445 -0.74 -41.92 -1.69
N GLN A 446 -0.64 -40.94 -2.58
CA GLN A 446 -0.33 -39.55 -2.29
C GLN A 446 -1.47 -38.68 -2.82
N GLU A 447 -2.06 -37.85 -1.98
CA GLU A 447 -3.13 -36.94 -2.35
C GLU A 447 -2.68 -35.50 -2.17
N TYR A 448 -2.94 -34.67 -3.18
CA TYR A 448 -2.61 -33.26 -3.18
C TYR A 448 -3.83 -32.44 -3.57
N THR A 449 -4.25 -31.53 -2.69
CA THR A 449 -5.21 -30.50 -3.06
C THR A 449 -4.49 -29.41 -3.85
N ILE A 450 -5.02 -29.12 -5.04
CA ILE A 450 -4.62 -27.99 -5.88
C ILE A 450 -5.04 -26.71 -5.18
N THR A 451 -4.08 -25.90 -4.78
CA THR A 451 -4.32 -24.60 -4.16
C THR A 451 -3.75 -23.50 -5.03
N GLU A 452 -4.13 -22.27 -4.73
CA GLU A 452 -3.56 -21.09 -5.38
C GLU A 452 -2.05 -20.96 -5.18
N LEU A 453 -1.53 -21.65 -4.17
CA LEU A 453 -0.17 -21.54 -3.69
C LEU A 453 0.70 -22.73 -4.12
N GLY A 454 0.15 -23.68 -4.87
CA GLY A 454 0.80 -24.94 -5.23
C GLY A 454 -0.01 -26.18 -4.80
N LEU A 455 0.67 -27.30 -4.63
CA LEU A 455 0.07 -28.60 -4.33
C LEU A 455 0.17 -28.89 -2.83
N LYS A 456 -0.94 -28.79 -2.09
CA LYS A 456 -0.98 -29.06 -0.65
C LYS A 456 -1.20 -30.56 -0.39
N PRO A 457 -0.31 -31.28 0.31
CA PRO A 457 -0.53 -32.68 0.66
C PRO A 457 -1.72 -32.85 1.63
N ASN A 458 -2.55 -33.86 1.37
CA ASN A 458 -3.60 -34.32 2.27
C ASN A 458 -2.99 -35.40 3.19
N MET A 459 -2.86 -35.08 4.49
CA MET A 459 -2.34 -36.01 5.51
C MET A 459 -3.35 -37.09 5.87
#